data_AF-A0A937VKG6-F1
#
_entry.id   AF-A0A937VKG6-F1
#
_cell.length_a   1.000
_cell.length_b   1.000
_cell.length_c   1.000
_cell.angle_alpha   90.00
_cell.angle_beta   90.00
_cell.angle_gamma   90.00
#
_symmetry.space_group_name_H-M   'P 1'
#
loop_
_entity.id
_entity.type
_entity.pdbx_description
1 polymer ?
#
loop_
_entity_poly.entity_id
_entity_poly.type
_entity_poly.pdbx_seq_one_letter_code
_entity_poly.pdbx_strand_id
1 'polypeptide(L)'
;KAYLAGISIDPESLAVEEIAAVGPGGTHLGRKYTRRHYRDWLAPALLSQQPYEAWVSTGGSALLERVAARTEELRQAPRLHGLDDSQLAELERLVERARGMRAGT
;
A
#
# COMPACT_ATOMS: atom_id res chain seq x y z
N LYS A 1 -2.16 1.93 8.04
CA LYS A 1 -3.54 1.38 8.23
C LYS A 1 -4.53 2.52 8.10
N ALA A 2 -5.13 2.74 6.92
CA ALA A 2 -6.02 3.88 6.72
C ALA A 2 -7.22 3.88 7.67
N TYR A 3 -7.74 2.70 8.03
CA TYR A 3 -8.85 2.53 8.98
C TYR A 3 -8.53 2.98 10.42
N LEU A 4 -7.26 3.24 10.75
CA LEU A 4 -6.86 3.81 12.05
C LEU A 4 -6.78 5.34 12.02
N ALA A 5 -6.76 5.94 10.83
CA ALA A 5 -6.94 7.38 10.72
C ALA A 5 -8.40 7.66 11.07
N GLY A 6 -8.63 8.37 12.18
CA GLY A 6 -9.98 8.76 12.60
C GLY A 6 -10.69 9.61 11.55
N ILE A 7 -11.95 9.95 11.81
CA ILE A 7 -12.77 10.72 10.88
C ILE A 7 -12.72 12.20 11.29
N SER A 8 -12.41 13.09 10.36
CA SER A 8 -12.57 14.54 10.57
C SER A 8 -14.04 14.91 10.49
N ILE A 9 -14.53 15.70 11.44
CA ILE A 9 -15.90 16.22 11.44
C ILE A 9 -15.80 17.75 11.42
N ASP A 10 -15.88 18.31 10.23
CA ASP A 10 -15.77 19.75 9.96
C ASP A 10 -16.66 20.12 8.75
N PRO A 11 -16.90 21.41 8.49
CA PRO A 11 -17.78 21.82 7.40
C PRO A 11 -17.37 21.31 6.00
N GLU A 12 -16.08 21.17 5.73
CA GLU A 12 -15.60 20.62 4.47
C GLU A 12 -15.92 19.12 4.42
N SER A 13 -15.55 18.35 5.45
CA SER A 13 -15.76 16.90 5.48
C SER A 13 -17.25 16.48 5.47
N LEU A 14 -18.14 17.32 6.00
CA LEU A 14 -19.59 17.12 5.97
C LEU A 14 -20.19 17.35 4.57
N ALA A 15 -19.56 18.18 3.72
CA ALA A 15 -19.93 18.42 2.33
C ALA A 15 -21.41 18.81 2.07
N VAL A 16 -22.10 19.42 3.05
CA VAL A 16 -23.55 19.67 2.98
C VAL A 16 -23.94 20.55 1.80
N GLU A 17 -23.20 21.65 1.58
CA GLU A 17 -23.44 22.57 0.46
C GLU A 17 -23.18 21.90 -0.90
N GLU A 18 -22.19 21.01 -0.98
CA GLU A 18 -21.87 20.25 -2.18
C GLU A 18 -22.98 19.26 -2.53
N ILE A 19 -23.52 18.55 -1.54
CA ILE A 19 -24.66 17.63 -1.70
C ILE A 19 -25.90 18.40 -2.17
N ALA A 20 -26.20 19.53 -1.53
CA ALA A 20 -27.33 20.38 -1.91
C ALA A 20 -27.18 20.93 -3.34
N ALA A 21 -25.96 21.31 -3.75
CA ALA A 21 -25.70 21.85 -5.08
C ALA A 21 -25.82 20.80 -6.20
N VAL A 22 -25.57 19.53 -5.93
CA VAL A 22 -25.73 18.45 -6.92
C VAL A 22 -27.20 18.02 -7.05
N GLY A 23 -27.91 17.94 -5.92
CA GLY A 23 -29.33 17.60 -5.89
C GLY A 23 -29.64 16.14 -6.29
N PRO A 24 -30.91 15.72 -6.20
CA PRO A 24 -31.33 14.36 -6.50
C PRO A 24 -31.05 13.98 -7.96
N GLY A 25 -30.49 12.79 -8.20
CA GLY A 25 -30.16 12.30 -9.54
C GLY A 25 -28.92 12.94 -10.18
N GLY A 26 -28.27 13.90 -9.51
CA GLY A 26 -27.03 14.52 -9.97
C GLY A 26 -25.79 13.64 -9.76
N THR A 27 -24.64 14.11 -10.24
CA THR A 27 -23.35 13.42 -10.13
C THR A 27 -22.25 14.33 -9.57
N HIS A 28 -21.40 13.76 -8.72
CA HIS A 28 -20.25 14.47 -8.15
C HIS A 28 -18.97 14.34 -8.98
N LEU A 29 -18.91 13.45 -9.98
CA LEU A 29 -17.65 13.11 -10.68
C LEU A 29 -16.95 14.31 -11.33
N GLY A 30 -17.71 15.30 -11.80
CA GLY A 30 -17.19 16.51 -12.43
C GLY A 30 -16.96 17.69 -11.49
N ARG A 31 -17.16 17.54 -10.19
CA ARG A 31 -17.17 18.65 -9.22
C ARG A 31 -15.77 19.00 -8.71
N LYS A 32 -15.58 20.27 -8.33
CA LYS A 32 -14.31 20.74 -7.73
C LYS A 32 -14.00 20.00 -6.43
N TYR A 33 -15.04 19.75 -5.61
CA TYR A 33 -14.94 19.01 -4.36
C TYR A 33 -14.34 17.61 -4.59
N THR A 34 -14.92 16.82 -5.50
CA THR A 34 -14.39 15.49 -5.83
C THR A 34 -12.96 15.56 -6.36
N ARG A 35 -12.61 16.51 -7.23
CA ARG A 35 -11.22 16.67 -7.72
C ARG A 35 -10.22 16.97 -6.61
N ARG A 36 -10.63 17.65 -5.55
CA ARG A 36 -9.76 17.93 -4.39
C ARG A 36 -9.55 16.68 -3.54
N HIS A 37 -10.61 15.91 -3.28
CA HIS A 37 -10.58 14.82 -2.29
C HIS A 37 -10.42 13.41 -2.86
N TYR A 38 -10.48 13.19 -4.19
CA TYR A 38 -10.48 11.83 -4.74
C TYR A 38 -9.22 11.01 -4.42
N ARG A 39 -8.11 11.66 -4.06
CA ARG A 39 -6.85 11.02 -3.66
C ARG A 39 -6.73 10.80 -2.15
N ASP A 40 -7.66 11.33 -1.35
CA ASP A 40 -7.66 11.16 0.11
C ASP A 40 -8.05 9.73 0.49
N TRP A 41 -8.75 9.03 -0.42
CA TRP A 41 -9.09 7.62 -0.25
C TRP A 41 -7.89 6.71 -0.47
N LEU A 42 -7.84 5.62 0.31
CA LEU A 42 -6.88 4.54 0.14
C LEU A 42 -7.09 3.82 -1.20
N ALA A 43 -6.22 4.06 -2.16
CA ALA A 43 -6.10 3.24 -3.37
C ALA A 43 -5.34 1.93 -3.05
N PRO A 44 -5.98 0.75 -3.14
CA PRO A 44 -5.29 -0.51 -2.90
C PRO A 44 -4.24 -0.78 -3.98
N ALA A 45 -3.02 -1.14 -3.59
CA ALA A 45 -1.95 -1.41 -4.55
C ALA A 45 -2.08 -2.75 -5.29
N LEU A 46 -2.70 -3.76 -4.67
CA LEU A 46 -2.73 -5.14 -5.19
C LEU A 46 -4.14 -5.66 -5.54
N LEU A 47 -5.19 -5.01 -5.04
CA LEU A 47 -6.56 -5.40 -5.36
C LEU A 47 -6.94 -4.80 -6.71
N SER A 48 -7.34 -5.65 -7.66
CA SER A 48 -7.91 -5.15 -8.92
C SER A 48 -9.27 -4.52 -8.64
N GLN A 49 -9.44 -3.28 -9.08
CA GLN A 49 -10.73 -2.57 -9.11
C GLN A 49 -11.20 -2.32 -10.54
N GLN A 50 -10.60 -3.02 -11.51
CA GLN A 50 -10.95 -2.91 -12.93
C GLN A 50 -12.31 -3.57 -13.19
N PRO A 51 -13.11 -3.05 -14.14
CA PRO A 51 -14.23 -3.79 -14.70
C PRO A 51 -13.79 -5.16 -15.24
N TYR A 52 -14.68 -6.14 -15.21
CA TYR A 52 -14.36 -7.52 -15.57
C TYR A 52 -13.67 -7.65 -16.94
N GLU A 53 -14.21 -7.02 -17.97
CA GLU A 53 -13.66 -7.08 -19.34
C GLU A 53 -12.22 -6.53 -19.41
N ALA A 54 -11.94 -5.43 -18.71
CA ALA A 54 -10.60 -4.84 -18.63
C ALA A 54 -9.63 -5.71 -17.81
N TRP A 55 -10.12 -6.38 -16.76
CA TRP A 55 -9.32 -7.33 -16.01
C TRP A 55 -8.98 -8.57 -16.85
N VAL A 56 -9.93 -9.11 -17.62
CA VAL A 56 -9.69 -10.25 -18.52
C VAL A 56 -8.70 -9.87 -19.62
N SER A 57 -8.85 -8.68 -20.25
CA SER A 57 -7.97 -8.25 -21.33
C SER A 57 -6.52 -8.01 -20.89
N THR A 58 -6.29 -7.77 -19.59
CA THR A 58 -4.96 -7.65 -18.97
C THR A 58 -4.42 -8.98 -18.44
N GLY A 59 -5.03 -10.11 -18.82
CA GLY A 59 -4.58 -11.47 -18.49
C GLY A 59 -5.27 -12.09 -17.27
N GLY A 60 -6.24 -11.42 -16.65
CA GLY A 60 -7.10 -12.04 -15.64
C GLY A 60 -6.35 -12.51 -14.39
N SER A 61 -5.32 -11.77 -13.96
CA SER A 61 -4.47 -12.22 -12.85
C SER A 61 -5.24 -12.41 -11.55
N ALA A 62 -4.94 -13.49 -10.83
CA ALA A 62 -5.43 -13.71 -9.48
C ALA A 62 -4.70 -12.80 -8.47
N LEU A 63 -5.31 -12.57 -7.30
CA LEU A 63 -4.66 -11.78 -6.25
C LEU A 63 -3.33 -12.38 -5.80
N LEU A 64 -3.27 -13.71 -5.63
CA LEU A 64 -2.05 -14.40 -5.19
C LEU A 64 -0.91 -14.26 -6.19
N GLU A 65 -1.20 -14.26 -7.48
CA GLU A 65 -0.21 -14.04 -8.53
C GLU A 65 0.37 -12.63 -8.45
N ARG A 66 -0.49 -11.62 -8.28
CA ARG A 66 -0.05 -10.22 -8.07
C ARG A 66 0.80 -10.06 -6.80
N VAL A 67 0.41 -10.74 -5.72
CA VAL A 67 1.18 -10.74 -4.47
C VAL A 67 2.55 -11.39 -4.68
N ALA A 68 2.62 -12.54 -5.35
CA ALA A 68 3.87 -13.24 -5.63
C ALA A 68 4.81 -12.38 -6.48
N ALA A 69 4.31 -11.78 -7.57
CA ALA A 69 5.07 -10.87 -8.42
C ALA A 69 5.61 -9.67 -7.62
N ARG A 70 4.76 -9.01 -6.82
CA ARG A 70 5.18 -7.87 -6.00
C ARG A 70 6.22 -8.27 -4.94
N THR A 71 6.09 -9.46 -4.38
CA THR A 71 7.05 -9.99 -3.39
C THR A 71 8.43 -10.16 -4.03
N GLU A 72 8.48 -10.72 -5.23
CA GLU A 72 9.73 -10.91 -5.96
C GLU A 72 10.37 -9.58 -6.36
N GLU A 73 9.57 -8.62 -6.86
CA GLU A 73 10.04 -7.25 -7.12
C GLU A 73 10.68 -6.62 -5.87
N LEU A 74 10.02 -6.71 -4.72
CA LEU A 74 10.52 -6.16 -3.46
C LEU A 74 11.79 -6.87 -2.98
N ARG A 75 11.94 -8.17 -3.25
CA ARG A 75 13.13 -8.95 -2.90
C ARG A 75 14.34 -8.55 -3.74
N GLN A 76 14.12 -8.19 -5.00
CA GLN A 76 15.16 -7.75 -5.93
C GLN A 76 15.50 -6.26 -5.78
N ALA A 77 14.58 -5.46 -5.25
CA ALA A 77 14.79 -4.03 -5.04
C ALA A 77 15.98 -3.78 -4.07
N PRO A 78 16.76 -2.69 -4.28
CA PRO A 78 17.81 -2.31 -3.35
C PRO A 78 17.26 -2.16 -1.93
N ARG A 79 17.99 -2.69 -0.95
CA ARG A 79 17.61 -2.54 0.46
C ARG A 79 17.71 -1.08 0.84
N LEU A 80 16.61 -0.50 1.33
CA LEU A 80 16.56 0.89 1.78
C LEU A 80 17.52 1.16 2.96
N HIS A 81 17.78 0.14 3.76
CA HIS A 81 18.70 0.19 4.89
C HIS A 81 19.60 -1.05 4.86
N GLY A 82 20.89 -0.82 4.67
CA GLY A 82 21.94 -1.83 4.83
C GLY A 82 22.65 -1.64 6.16
N LEU A 83 23.25 -2.72 6.66
CA LEU A 83 24.28 -2.60 7.69
C LEU A 83 25.54 -2.07 7.03
N ASP A 84 26.26 -1.18 7.72
CA ASP A 84 27.61 -0.83 7.31
C ASP A 84 28.58 -2.01 7.52
N ASP A 85 29.76 -1.92 6.93
CA ASP A 85 30.76 -3.00 6.96
C ASP A 85 31.17 -3.37 8.40
N SER A 86 31.20 -2.39 9.32
CA SER A 86 31.58 -2.63 10.72
C SER A 86 30.48 -3.38 11.47
N GLN A 87 29.23 -3.04 11.20
CA GLN A 87 28.05 -3.70 11.74
C GLN A 87 27.94 -5.13 11.20
N LEU A 88 28.20 -5.33 9.90
CA LEU A 88 28.17 -6.65 9.27
C LEU A 88 29.26 -7.56 9.86
N ALA A 89 30.48 -7.05 10.02
CA ALA A 89 31.59 -7.78 10.63
C ALA A 89 31.34 -8.17 12.09
N GLU A 90 30.71 -7.30 12.89
CA GLU A 90 30.28 -7.67 14.25
C GLU A 90 29.24 -8.80 14.21
N LEU A 91 28.26 -8.71 13.31
CA LEU A 91 27.21 -9.72 13.18
C LEU A 91 27.79 -11.09 12.84
N GLU A 92 28.73 -11.15 11.89
CA GLU A 92 29.45 -12.37 11.52
C GLU A 92 30.22 -12.96 12.70
N ARG A 93 30.93 -12.11 13.47
CA ARG A 93 31.61 -12.54 14.70
C ARG A 93 30.65 -13.15 15.72
N LEU A 94 29.47 -12.57 15.91
CA LEU A 94 28.46 -13.09 16.83
C LEU A 94 27.91 -14.43 16.37
N VAL A 95 27.65 -14.60 15.07
CA VAL A 95 27.17 -15.85 14.48
C VAL A 95 28.19 -16.97 14.66
N GLU A 96 29.47 -16.73 14.37
CA GLU A 96 30.51 -17.76 14.51
C GLU A 96 30.70 -18.18 15.96
N ARG A 97 30.67 -17.22 16.90
CA ARG A 97 30.72 -17.52 18.33
C ARG A 97 29.57 -18.43 18.78
N ALA A 98 28.35 -18.16 18.31
CA ALA A 98 27.18 -18.95 18.64
C ALA A 98 27.21 -20.36 18.01
N ARG A 99 27.75 -20.50 16.79
CA ARG A 99 27.96 -21.80 16.13
C ARG A 99 28.98 -22.65 16.89
N GLY A 100 30.11 -22.06 17.29
CA GLY A 100 31.14 -22.75 18.08
C GLY A 100 30.63 -23.26 19.43
N MET A 101 29.77 -22.49 20.11
CA MET A 101 29.14 -22.93 21.37
C MET A 101 28.18 -24.12 21.18
N ARG A 102 27.43 -24.16 20.08
CA ARG A 102 26.50 -25.26 19.78
C ARG A 102 27.18 -26.53 19.31
N ALA A 103 28.36 -26.43 18.67
CA ALA A 103 29.13 -27.58 18.23
C ALA A 103 29.95 -28.24 19.37
N GLY A 104 30.12 -27.55 20.49
CA GLY A 104 30.82 -28.04 21.69
C GLY A 104 29.92 -28.65 22.78
N THR A 105 28.62 -28.84 22.51
CA THR A 105 27.66 -29.58 23.35
C THR A 105 27.31 -30.89 22.65
#